data_AF-A0A812J3L5-F1
#
_entry.id   AF-A0A812J3L5-F1
#
_cell.length_a   1.000
_cell.length_b   1.000
_cell.length_c   1.000
_cell.angle_alpha   90.00
_cell.angle_beta   90.00
_cell.angle_gamma   90.00
#
_symmetry.space_group_name_H-M   'P 1'
#
loop_
_entity.id
_entity.type
_entity.pdbx_description
1 polymer ?
#
loop_
_entity_poly.entity_id
_entity_poly.type
_entity_poly.pdbx_seq_one_letter_code
_entity_poly.pdbx_strand_id
1 'polypeptide(L)' 'MPFDVEAATEKALSCQLLDSTSAKALCERLKPVLLRECNVKPVPVPVTVVGDVHGQVFDLLEMFRIGGPAWHSVC' A
#
# COMPACT_ATOMS: atom_id res chain seq x y z
N MET A 1 -17.25 -7.18 12.29
CA MET A 1 -15.87 -6.85 12.70
C MET A 1 -15.34 -5.84 11.70
N PRO A 2 -14.81 -4.69 12.13
CA PRO A 2 -14.15 -3.75 11.23
C PRO A 2 -12.90 -4.42 10.62
N PHE A 3 -12.59 -4.10 9.36
CA PHE A 3 -11.37 -4.56 8.70
C PHE A 3 -10.14 -3.90 9.34
N ASP A 4 -9.19 -4.72 9.78
CA ASP A 4 -7.93 -4.31 10.41
C ASP A 4 -6.83 -4.17 9.33
N VAL A 5 -6.34 -2.94 9.15
CA VAL A 5 -5.39 -2.61 8.07
C VAL A 5 -3.98 -3.01 8.48
N GLU A 6 -3.65 -2.87 9.75
CA GLU A 6 -2.36 -3.19 10.34
C GLU A 6 -2.11 -4.70 10.26
N ALA A 7 -3.08 -5.51 10.70
CA ALA A 7 -3.00 -6.96 10.59
C ALA A 7 -2.93 -7.45 9.13
N ALA A 8 -3.64 -6.78 8.21
CA ALA A 8 -3.57 -7.10 6.78
C ALA A 8 -2.20 -6.74 6.18
N THR A 9 -1.60 -5.63 6.62
CA THR A 9 -0.26 -5.19 6.22
C THR A 9 0.80 -6.19 6.68
N GLU A 10 0.75 -6.64 7.93
CA GLU A 10 1.68 -7.65 8.46
C GLU A 10 1.62 -8.97 7.67
N LYS A 11 0.41 -9.43 7.33
CA LYS A 11 0.22 -10.59 6.46
C LYS A 11 0.83 -10.37 5.07
N ALA A 12 0.57 -9.23 4.45
CA ALA A 12 1.11 -8.93 3.13
C ALA A 12 2.65 -8.86 3.13
N LEU A 13 3.26 -8.24 4.16
CA LEU A 13 4.71 -8.15 4.30
C LEU A 13 5.40 -9.49 4.59
N SER A 14 4.67 -10.42 5.22
CA SER A 14 5.11 -11.81 5.42
C SER A 14 4.79 -12.73 4.23
N CYS A 15 4.46 -12.16 3.07
CA CYS A 15 4.07 -12.87 1.85
C CYS A 15 2.87 -13.83 2.04
N GLN A 16 1.96 -13.52 2.98
CA GLN A 16 0.75 -14.28 3.20
C GLN A 16 -0.42 -13.67 2.43
N LEU A 17 -1.23 -14.54 1.83
CA LEU A 17 -2.42 -14.12 1.08
C LEU A 17 -3.54 -13.66 2.02
N LEU A 18 -4.18 -12.55 1.66
CA LEU A 18 -5.46 -12.16 2.22
C LEU A 18 -6.56 -13.03 1.61
N ASP A 19 -7.55 -13.41 2.42
CA ASP A 19 -8.73 -14.08 1.90
C ASP A 19 -9.58 -13.10 1.05
N SER A 20 -10.44 -13.66 0.21
CA SER A 20 -11.25 -12.89 -0.74
C SER A 20 -12.19 -11.88 -0.08
N THR A 21 -12.66 -12.17 1.14
CA THR A 21 -13.56 -11.27 1.87
C THR A 21 -12.78 -10.07 2.40
N SER A 22 -11.62 -10.31 2.99
CA SER A 22 -10.68 -9.28 3.45
C SER A 22 -10.19 -8.41 2.31
N ALA A 23 -9.78 -9.01 1.19
CA ALA A 23 -9.34 -8.27 0.00
C ALA A 23 -10.46 -7.37 -0.56
N LYS A 24 -11.69 -7.87 -0.63
CA LYS A 24 -12.85 -7.07 -1.07
C LYS A 24 -13.13 -5.92 -0.10
N ALA A 25 -13.10 -6.17 1.21
CA ALA A 25 -13.32 -5.15 2.22
C ALA A 25 -12.26 -4.03 2.14
N LEU A 26 -11.00 -4.39 1.90
CA LEU A 26 -9.92 -3.43 1.67
C LEU A 26 -10.20 -2.55 0.44
N CYS A 27 -10.56 -3.15 -0.69
CA CYS A 27 -10.88 -2.41 -1.92
C CYS A 27 -12.07 -1.43 -1.74
N GLU A 28 -13.14 -1.88 -1.09
CA GLU A 28 -14.31 -1.02 -0.81
C GLU A 28 -13.97 0.16 0.10
N ARG A 29 -13.02 -0.02 1.04
CA ARG A 29 -12.56 1.05 1.93
C ARG A 29 -11.61 2.01 1.22
N LEU A 30 -10.76 1.52 0.32
CA LEU A 30 -9.79 2.32 -0.43
C LEU A 30 -10.44 3.16 -1.54
N LYS A 31 -11.46 2.61 -2.22
CA LYS A 31 -12.16 3.25 -3.35
C LYS A 31 -12.58 4.70 -3.09
N PRO A 32 -13.32 5.05 -2.00
CA PRO A 32 -13.71 6.43 -1.75
C PRO A 32 -12.54 7.36 -1.41
N VAL A 33 -11.41 6.82 -0.92
CA VAL A 33 -10.19 7.61 -0.68
C VAL A 33 -9.59 8.02 -2.01
N LEU A 34 -9.37 7.07 -2.92
CA LEU A 34 -8.81 7.34 -4.25
C LEU A 34 -9.73 8.23 -5.10
N LEU A 35 -11.05 8.08 -4.97
CA LEU A 35 -12.02 8.93 -5.69
C LEU A 35 -12.00 10.40 -5.27
N ARG A 36 -11.50 10.72 -4.07
CA ARG A 36 -11.38 12.11 -3.58
C ARG A 36 -10.07 12.77 -3.97
N GLU A 37 -9.11 12.00 -4.47
CA GLU A 37 -7.81 12.51 -4.89
C GLU A 37 -7.90 13.24 -6.24
N CYS A 38 -7.14 14.32 -6.39
CA CYS A 38 -7.03 15.05 -7.65
C CYS A 38 -6.20 14.27 -8.68
N ASN A 39 -6.49 14.46 -9.98
CA ASN A 39 -5.74 13.84 -11.08
C ASN A 39 -4.23 14.20 -11.07
N VAL A 40 -3.89 15.38 -10.55
CA VAL A 40 -2.51 15.83 -10.36
C VAL A 40 -2.33 16.18 -8.89
N LYS A 41 -1.38 15.50 -8.22
CA LYS A 41 -1.09 15.68 -6.80
C LYS A 41 0.30 16.30 -6.62
N PRO A 42 0.41 17.45 -5.94
CA PRO A 42 1.71 17.94 -5.51
C PRO A 42 2.23 17.03 -4.40
N VAL A 43 3.49 16.62 -4.49
CA VAL A 43 4.13 15.72 -3.52
C VAL A 43 5.32 16.45 -2.88
N PRO A 44 5.37 16.60 -1.54
CA PRO A 44 6.47 17.24 -0.86
C PRO A 44 7.73 16.37 -0.88
N VAL A 45 8.91 17.01 -0.79
CA VAL A 45 10.20 16.33 -0.65
C VAL A 45 10.57 16.17 0.83
N PRO A 46 11.32 15.13 1.23
CA PRO A 46 11.88 14.06 0.39
C PRO A 46 10.85 12.97 0.04
N VAL A 47 10.95 12.41 -1.18
CA VAL A 47 10.07 11.32 -1.65
C VAL A 47 10.86 10.28 -2.42
N THR A 48 10.47 9.01 -2.30
CA THR A 48 10.95 7.90 -3.12
C THR A 48 9.94 7.64 -4.24
N VAL A 49 10.37 7.78 -5.50
CA VAL A 49 9.54 7.49 -6.69
C VAL A 49 9.91 6.11 -7.22
N VAL A 50 8.89 5.27 -7.40
CA VAL A 50 9.04 3.89 -7.89
C VAL A 50 8.20 3.73 -9.16
N GLY A 51 8.72 2.98 -10.14
CA GLY A 51 8.02 2.64 -11.36
C GLY A 51 7.11 1.41 -11.22
N ASP A 52 6.91 0.69 -12.31
CA ASP A 52 6.00 -0.45 -12.34
C ASP A 52 6.45 -1.62 -11.45
N VAL A 53 5.47 -2.27 -10.81
CA VAL A 53 5.70 -3.45 -9.95
C VAL A 53 5.34 -4.77 -10.66
N HIS A 54 4.38 -4.77 -11.59
CA HIS A 54 3.96 -5.95 -12.39
C HIS A 54 3.71 -7.25 -11.59
N GLY A 55 3.24 -7.15 -10.34
CA GLY A 55 2.96 -8.31 -9.48
C GLY A 55 4.21 -8.96 -8.87
N GLN A 56 5.38 -8.32 -8.97
CA GLN A 56 6.64 -8.80 -8.41
C GLN A 56 6.74 -8.44 -6.91
N VAL A 57 6.03 -9.21 -6.07
CA VAL A 57 5.92 -8.92 -4.63
C VAL A 57 7.28 -8.91 -3.92
N PHE A 58 8.20 -9.79 -4.27
CA PHE A 58 9.53 -9.83 -3.63
C PHE A 58 10.36 -8.59 -3.95
N ASP A 59 10.28 -8.07 -5.18
CA ASP A 59 10.94 -6.83 -5.56
C ASP A 59 10.32 -5.64 -4.83
N LEU A 60 9.00 -5.64 -4.63
CA LEU A 60 8.31 -4.62 -3.83
C LEU A 60 8.78 -4.62 -2.37
N LEU A 61 8.99 -5.79 -1.76
CA LEU A 61 9.53 -5.88 -0.40
C LEU A 61 10.97 -5.32 -0.32
N GLU A 62 11.78 -5.61 -1.32
CA GLU A 62 13.15 -5.07 -1.42
C GLU A 62 13.14 -3.55 -1.61
N MET A 63 12.20 -3.02 -2.40
CA MET A 63 11.99 -1.58 -2.55
C MET A 63 11.67 -0.91 -1.20
N PHE A 64 10.81 -1.50 -0.37
CA PHE A 64 10.55 -0.97 0.98
C PHE A 64 11.75 -1.10 1.92
N ARG A 65 12.56 -2.15 1.77
CA ARG A 65 13.79 -2.33 2.56
C ARG A 65 14.83 -1.26 2.25
N ILE A 66 14.97 -0.87 0.98
CA ILE A 66 15.95 0.14 0.52
C ILE A 66 15.41 1.56 0.67
N GLY A 67 14.17 1.80 0.22
CA GLY A 67 13.54 3.13 0.17
C GLY A 67 12.88 3.58 1.47
N GLY A 68 12.80 2.69 2.47
CA GLY A 68 12.13 2.90 3.75
C GLY A 68 10.66 2.41 3.76
N PRO A 69 10.08 2.19 4.95
CA PRO A 69 8.69 1.74 5.07
C PRO A 69 7.71 2.77 4.52
N ALA A 70 6.76 2.35 3.67
CA ALA A 70 5.82 3.25 3.00
C ALA A 70 4.92 4.07 3.96
N TRP A 71 4.70 3.58 5.18
CA TRP A 71 3.89 4.21 6.23
C TRP A 71 4.69 5.13 7.15
N HIS A 72 6.01 5.27 6.94
CA HIS A 72 6.86 6.21 7.68
C HIS A 72 7.22 7.47 6.87
N SER A 73 6.69 7.61 5.66
CA SER A 73 6.82 8.84 4.88
C SER A 73 5.95 9.92 5.50
N VAL A 74 6.62 10.93 6.07
CA VAL A 74 6.02 12.15 6.60
C VAL A 74 5.22 12.82 5.47
N CYS A 75 3.90 12.98 5.67
CA CYS A 75 3.09 13.89 4.86
C CYS A 75 3.52 15.34 5.09
#